data_AF-A0A3P7JBI0-F1
#
_entry.id   AF-A0A3P7JBI0-F1
#
_cell.length_a   1.000
_cell.length_b   1.000
_cell.length_c   1.000
_cell.angle_alpha   90.00
_cell.angle_beta   90.00
_cell.angle_gamma   90.00
#
_symmetry.space_group_name_H-M   'P 1'
#
loop_
_entity.id
_entity.type
_entity.pdbx_description
1 polymer ?
#
loop_
_entity_poly.entity_id
_entity_poly.type
_entity_poly.pdbx_seq_one_letter_code
_entity_poly.pdbx_strand_id
1 'polypeptide(L)' 'MDTPGETDKDITRMRYLREHIAAVSQAIQDGCNVMGYTVWSLIDNFEWSDGYTNLFGIHK' A
#
# COMPACT_ATOMS: atom_id res chain seq x y z
N MET A 1 2.81 -0.67 5.18
CA MET A 1 2.81 -1.10 6.58
C MET A 1 4.05 -1.91 6.79
N ASP A 2 4.91 -1.41 7.67
CA ASP A 2 6.06 -2.19 8.09
C ASP A 2 5.57 -3.38 8.89
N THR A 3 5.97 -4.56 8.41
CA THR A 3 5.62 -5.80 9.07
C THR A 3 6.70 -6.08 10.13
N PRO A 4 6.34 -6.32 11.40
CA PRO A 4 7.34 -6.59 12.43
C PRO A 4 8.27 -7.74 12.02
N GLY A 5 9.59 -7.48 12.05
CA GLY A 5 10.62 -8.46 11.66
C GLY A 5 10.92 -8.51 10.15
N GLU A 6 10.29 -7.67 9.33
CA GLU A 6 10.63 -7.52 7.92
C GLU A 6 11.90 -6.68 7.73
N THR A 7 12.73 -7.08 6.78
CA THR A 7 13.92 -6.29 6.36
C THR A 7 13.49 -5.00 5.67
N ASP A 8 14.40 -4.02 5.56
CA ASP A 8 14.21 -2.73 4.84
C ASP A 8 13.82 -2.81 3.33
N LYS A 9 13.50 -4.00 2.82
CA LYS A 9 13.11 -4.27 1.44
C LYS A 9 11.60 -4.28 1.20
N ASP A 10 10.78 -4.09 2.23
CA ASP A 10 9.33 -3.86 2.10
C ASP A 10 8.58 -4.93 1.27
N ILE A 11 8.98 -6.21 1.41
CA ILE A 11 8.46 -7.32 0.59
C ILE A 11 6.94 -7.46 0.76
N THR A 12 6.44 -7.27 1.97
CA THR A 12 5.03 -7.39 2.33
C THR A 12 4.23 -6.25 1.71
N ARG A 13 4.74 -5.01 1.75
CA ARG A 13 4.13 -3.86 1.05
C ARG A 13 4.09 -4.10 -0.46
N MET A 14 5.17 -4.60 -1.06
CA MET A 14 5.18 -4.94 -2.50
C MET A 14 4.16 -6.02 -2.86
N ARG A 15 4.05 -7.09 -2.06
CA ARG A 15 3.04 -8.15 -2.26
C ARG A 15 1.63 -7.58 -2.16
N TYR A 16 1.36 -6.82 -1.09
CA TYR A 16 0.08 -6.17 -0.85
C TYR A 16 -0.34 -5.30 -2.04
N LEU A 17 0.53 -4.42 -2.52
CA LEU A 17 0.22 -3.53 -3.65
C LEU A 17 -0.03 -4.32 -4.94
N ARG A 18 0.76 -5.36 -5.23
CA ARG A 18 0.54 -6.21 -6.42
C ARG A 18 -0.82 -6.89 -6.39
N GLU A 19 -1.19 -7.48 -5.26
CA GLU A 19 -2.46 -8.19 -5.10
C GLU A 19 -3.66 -7.23 -5.24
N HIS A 20 -3.59 -6.04 -4.64
CA HIS A 20 -4.67 -5.06 -4.72
C HIS A 20 -4.80 -4.44 -6.11
N ILE A 21 -3.69 -4.15 -6.79
CA ILE A 21 -3.72 -3.68 -8.18
C ILE A 21 -4.29 -4.77 -9.11
N ALA A 22 -3.97 -6.03 -8.88
CA ALA A 22 -4.55 -7.15 -9.63
C ALA A 22 -6.06 -7.26 -9.39
N ALA A 23 -6.53 -7.09 -8.15
CA ALA A 23 -7.96 -7.07 -7.83
C ALA A 23 -8.69 -5.87 -8.49
N VAL A 24 -8.07 -4.69 -8.51
CA VAL A 24 -8.60 -3.52 -9.22
C VAL A 24 -8.67 -3.79 -10.73
N SER A 25 -7.65 -4.41 -11.31
CA SER A 25 -7.66 -4.83 -12.72
C SER A 25 -8.80 -5.80 -13.02
N GLN A 26 -9.06 -6.77 -12.12
CA GLN A 26 -10.19 -7.67 -12.26
C GLN A 26 -11.54 -6.93 -12.20
N ALA A 27 -11.70 -5.99 -11.26
CA ALA A 27 -12.91 -5.18 -11.18
C ALA A 27 -13.16 -4.36 -12.46
N ILE A 28 -12.10 -3.85 -13.10
CA ILE A 28 -12.21 -3.18 -14.41
C ILE A 28 -12.71 -4.16 -15.49
N GLN A 29 -12.18 -5.39 -15.52
CA GLN A 29 -12.62 -6.43 -16.46
C GLN A 29 -14.09 -6.83 -16.23
N ASP A 30 -14.54 -6.81 -14.97
CA ASP A 30 -15.91 -7.12 -14.57
C ASP A 30 -16.90 -5.96 -14.83
N GLY A 31 -16.42 -4.84 -15.39
CA GLY A 31 -17.23 -3.71 -15.84
C GLY A 31 -17.29 -2.53 -14.87
N CYS A 32 -16.50 -2.53 -13.79
CA CYS A 32 -16.41 -1.37 -12.91
C CYS A 32 -15.65 -0.22 -13.60
N ASN A 33 -16.18 1.00 -13.52
CA ASN A 33 -15.53 2.20 -14.04
C ASN A 33 -14.47 2.74 -13.06
N VAL A 34 -13.28 2.15 -13.06
CA VAL A 34 -12.14 2.60 -12.24
C VAL A 34 -11.19 3.47 -13.07
N MET A 35 -11.01 4.73 -12.67
CA MET A 35 -10.19 5.70 -13.40
C MET A 35 -8.77 5.87 -12.85
N GLY A 36 -8.48 5.32 -11.67
CA GLY A 36 -7.16 5.44 -11.05
C GLY A 36 -7.04 4.69 -9.73
N TYR A 37 -5.80 4.53 -9.29
CA TYR A 37 -5.43 3.93 -8.01
C TYR A 37 -4.35 4.80 -7.35
N THR A 38 -4.59 5.24 -6.12
CA THR A 38 -3.65 6.07 -5.36
C THR A 38 -3.17 5.29 -4.15
N VAL A 39 -1.85 5.15 -4.02
CA VAL A 39 -1.24 4.50 -2.87
C VAL A 39 -1.28 5.44 -1.66
N TRP A 40 -1.69 4.90 -0.51
CA TRP A 40 -1.39 5.50 0.78
C TRP A 40 -0.10 4.88 1.34
N SER A 41 0.99 5.61 1.52
CA SER A 41 1.23 7.02 1.20
C SER A 41 2.51 7.18 0.37
N LEU A 42 2.78 8.39 -0.11
CA LEU A 42 4.04 8.66 -0.80
C LEU A 42 5.24 8.52 0.15
N ILE A 43 5.16 9.21 1.29
CA ILE A 43 6.17 9.21 2.36
C ILE A 43 5.54 8.77 3.68
N ASP A 44 6.39 8.25 4.57
CA ASP A 44 6.02 8.00 5.95
C ASP A 44 5.57 9.29 6.64
N ASN A 45 4.54 9.18 7.47
CA ASN A 45 3.96 10.32 8.17
C ASN A 45 3.36 9.90 9.52
N PHE A 46 2.65 10.83 10.18
CA PHE A 46 2.02 10.61 11.48
C PHE A 46 0.68 9.88 11.31
N GLU A 47 0.57 8.68 11.86
CA GLU A 47 -0.60 7.81 11.77
C GLU A 47 -1.47 7.89 13.04
N TRP A 48 -2.04 9.06 13.30
CA TRP A 48 -3.08 9.28 14.31
C TRP A 48 -2.70 8.78 15.72
N SER A 49 -3.50 7.90 16.32
CA SER A 49 -3.24 7.31 17.64
C SER A 49 -1.95 6.49 17.68
N ASP A 50 -1.48 6.01 16.54
CA ASP A 50 -0.30 5.17 16.42
C ASP A 50 0.99 6.00 16.27
N GLY A 51 0.87 7.33 16.13
CA GLY A 51 2.02 8.21 15.98
C GLY A 51 2.90 7.82 14.79
N TYR A 52 4.22 7.73 15.00
CA TYR A 52 5.19 7.36 13.96
C TYR A 52 5.60 5.88 14.01
N THR A 53 4.77 5.01 14.59
CA THR A 53 5.10 3.58 14.72
C THR A 53 4.74 2.78 13.46
N ASN A 54 3.72 3.21 12.73
CA ASN A 54 3.28 2.58 11.49
C ASN A 54 3.78 3.39 10.29
N LEU A 55 4.64 2.79 9.48
CA LEU A 55 5.21 3.41 8.29
C LEU A 55 4.46 2.93 7.04
N PHE A 56 3.80 3.85 6.31
CA PHE A 56 2.98 3.56 5.13
C PHE A 56 3.60 4.00 3.81
N GLY A 57 4.62 4.85 3.85
CA GLY A 57 5.30 5.40 2.69
C GLY A 57 5.86 4.33 1.76
N ILE A 58 5.87 4.66 0.47
CA ILE A 58 6.64 3.92 -0.55
C ILE A 58 8.02 4.53 -0.79
N HIS A 59 8.25 5.73 -0.25
CA HIS A 59 9.50 6.45 -0.31
C HIS A 59 10.01 6.73 1.10
N LYS A 60 11.30 6.42 1.31
CA LYS A 60 12.05 6.74 2.53
C LYS A 60 12.72 8.10 2.37
#